data_AF-A0A6L9QDT8-F1
#
_entry.id   AF-A0A6L9QDT8-F1
#
_cell.length_a   1.000
_cell.length_b   1.000
_cell.length_c   1.000
_cell.angle_alpha   90.00
_cell.angle_beta   90.00
_cell.angle_gamma   90.00
#
_symmetry.space_group_name_H-M   'P 1'
#
loop_
_entity.id
_entity.type
_entity.pdbx_description
1 polymer ?
#
loop_
_entity_poly.entity_id
_entity_poly.type
_entity_poly.pdbx_seq_one_letter_code
_entity_poly.pdbx_strand_id
1 'polypeptide(L)'
;AAVGRAVAGFADLCRRPRDLLVTLAASAGTTLALGVAFALSVLAVPAAVADPADLLTLVAAYLVGAAAGAAIPLPGGVGSTETALVAALAALGIEPGPALHAVLLFRAVTFWAPVPLGLLSYRTLRR
;
A
#
# COMPACT_ATOMS: atom_id res chain seq x y z
N ALA A 1 2.32 11.08 -30.05
CA ALA A 1 0.85 10.89 -29.99
C ALA A 1 0.34 10.53 -28.58
N ALA A 2 0.90 9.54 -27.87
CA ALA A 2 0.41 9.15 -26.53
C ALA A 2 0.66 10.20 -25.43
N VAL A 3 1.86 10.79 -25.39
CA VAL A 3 2.22 11.84 -24.39
C VAL A 3 1.34 13.08 -24.52
N GLY A 4 1.06 13.54 -25.74
CA GLY A 4 0.18 14.70 -25.96
C GLY A 4 -1.27 14.46 -25.47
N ARG A 5 -1.77 13.23 -25.57
CA ARG A 5 -3.09 12.87 -25.02
C ARG A 5 -3.08 12.80 -23.48
N ALA A 6 -1.99 12.33 -22.88
CA ALA A 6 -1.85 12.33 -21.43
C ALA A 6 -1.81 13.76 -20.86
N VAL A 7 -1.05 14.66 -21.50
CA VAL A 7 -0.96 16.08 -21.11
C VAL A 7 -2.31 16.79 -21.26
N ALA A 8 -3.00 16.58 -22.38
CA ALA A 8 -4.33 17.16 -22.60
C ALA A 8 -5.36 16.65 -21.58
N GLY A 9 -5.36 15.35 -21.31
CA GLY A 9 -6.23 14.75 -20.29
C GLY A 9 -5.95 15.28 -18.88
N PHE A 10 -4.67 15.47 -18.53
CA PHE A 10 -4.28 16.09 -17.25
C PHE A 10 -4.75 17.54 -17.16
N ALA A 11 -4.54 18.34 -18.22
CA ALA A 11 -4.98 19.73 -18.28
C ALA A 11 -6.51 19.87 -18.19
N ASP A 12 -7.26 18.96 -18.82
CA ASP A 12 -8.72 18.93 -18.72
C ASP A 12 -9.19 18.48 -17.34
N LEU A 13 -8.48 17.54 -16.70
CA LEU A 13 -8.75 17.17 -15.32
C LEU A 13 -8.56 18.38 -14.40
N CYS A 14 -7.47 19.15 -14.56
CA CYS A 14 -7.22 20.39 -13.81
C CYS A 14 -8.35 21.43 -13.94
N ARG A 15 -9.12 21.41 -15.03
CA ARG A 15 -10.28 22.29 -15.24
C ARG A 15 -11.58 21.78 -14.63
N ARG A 16 -11.61 20.52 -14.16
CA ARG A 16 -12.77 19.88 -13.53
C ARG A 16 -12.49 19.63 -12.05
N PRO A 17 -12.73 20.63 -11.17
CA PRO A 17 -12.36 20.54 -9.75
C PRO A 17 -13.03 19.37 -9.04
N ARG A 18 -14.26 19.02 -9.42
CA ARG A 18 -14.96 17.85 -8.88
C ARG A 18 -14.25 16.54 -9.22
N ASP A 19 -13.83 16.37 -10.47
CA ASP A 19 -13.19 15.13 -10.93
C ASP A 19 -11.78 15.01 -10.31
N LEU A 20 -11.06 16.12 -10.16
CA LEU A 20 -9.82 16.17 -9.37
C LEU A 20 -10.05 15.76 -7.92
N LEU A 21 -11.05 16.35 -7.26
CA LEU A 21 -11.32 16.04 -5.85
C LEU A 21 -11.71 14.57 -5.67
N VAL A 22 -12.51 14.00 -6.57
CA VAL A 22 -12.88 12.58 -6.54
C VAL A 22 -11.66 11.69 -6.74
N THR A 23 -10.81 12.00 -7.71
CA THR A 23 -9.59 11.19 -7.98
C THR A 23 -8.57 11.29 -6.84
N LEU A 24 -8.34 12.48 -6.31
CA LEU A 24 -7.49 12.71 -5.13
C LEU A 24 -8.04 12.00 -3.89
N ALA A 25 -9.34 12.15 -3.60
CA ALA A 25 -9.98 11.50 -2.46
C ALA A 25 -9.96 9.97 -2.59
N ALA A 26 -10.19 9.43 -3.78
CA ALA A 26 -10.07 8.00 -4.02
C ALA A 26 -8.63 7.51 -3.81
N SER A 27 -7.64 8.21 -4.36
CA SER A 27 -6.23 7.86 -4.22
C SER A 27 -5.76 7.94 -2.76
N ALA A 28 -6.10 9.03 -2.05
CA ALA A 28 -5.80 9.18 -0.64
C ALA A 28 -6.53 8.12 0.20
N GLY A 29 -7.80 7.85 -0.12
CA GLY A 29 -8.60 6.82 0.54
C GLY A 29 -7.99 5.43 0.39
N THR A 30 -7.55 5.05 -0.81
CA THR A 30 -6.84 3.77 -1.04
C THR A 30 -5.53 3.72 -0.27
N THR A 31 -4.75 4.80 -0.28
CA THR A 31 -3.47 4.87 0.44
C THR A 31 -3.67 4.71 1.95
N LEU A 32 -4.66 5.40 2.52
CA LEU A 32 -5.01 5.30 3.94
C LEU A 32 -5.55 3.90 4.29
N ALA A 33 -6.39 3.31 3.44
CA ALA A 33 -6.89 1.96 3.65
C ALA A 33 -5.74 0.94 3.70
N LEU A 34 -4.74 1.08 2.84
CA LEU A 34 -3.53 0.24 2.90
C LEU A 34 -2.70 0.49 4.16
N GLY A 35 -2.59 1.75 4.60
CA GLY A 35 -1.92 2.08 5.87
C GLY A 35 -2.60 1.45 7.08
N VAL A 36 -3.94 1.47 7.12
CA VAL A 36 -4.71 0.79 8.17
C VAL A 36 -4.52 -0.72 8.09
N ALA A 37 -4.59 -1.32 6.90
CA ALA A 37 -4.34 -2.75 6.72
C ALA A 37 -2.93 -3.15 7.17
N PHE A 38 -1.93 -2.32 6.92
CA PHE A 38 -0.56 -2.51 7.41
C PHE A 38 -0.50 -2.49 8.93
N ALA A 39 -1.08 -1.47 9.57
CA ALA A 39 -1.13 -1.38 11.03
C ALA A 39 -1.84 -2.57 11.68
N LEU A 40 -2.96 -3.01 11.11
CA LEU A 40 -3.67 -4.22 11.56
C LEU A 40 -2.82 -5.49 11.38
N SER A 41 -2.01 -5.57 10.32
CA SER A 41 -1.09 -6.69 10.09
C SER A 41 0.03 -6.73 11.14
N VAL A 42 0.52 -5.56 11.59
CA VAL A 42 1.50 -5.45 12.69
C VAL A 42 0.87 -5.88 14.01
N LEU A 43 -0.33 -5.36 14.33
CA LEU A 43 -1.06 -5.71 15.56
C LEU A 43 -1.47 -7.20 15.60
N ALA A 44 -1.62 -7.85 14.44
CA ALA A 44 -1.91 -9.28 14.36
C ALA A 44 -0.68 -10.17 14.66
N VAL A 45 0.53 -9.61 14.70
CA VAL A 45 1.76 -10.34 15.04
C VAL A 45 2.07 -10.14 16.53
N PRO A 46 1.85 -11.13 17.41
CA PRO A 46 1.95 -10.94 18.87
C PRO A 46 3.35 -10.54 19.35
N ALA A 47 4.39 -10.88 18.58
CA ALA A 47 5.78 -10.55 18.89
C ALA A 47 6.18 -9.14 18.41
N ALA A 48 5.37 -8.49 17.57
CA ALA A 48 5.52 -7.08 17.28
C ALA A 48 4.79 -6.34 18.40
N VAL A 49 5.51 -6.03 19.48
CA VAL A 49 4.95 -5.32 20.65
C VAL A 49 4.60 -3.89 20.22
N ALA A 50 3.44 -3.72 19.60
CA ALA A 50 2.84 -2.43 19.29
C ALA A 50 1.56 -2.32 20.10
N ASP A 51 1.43 -1.26 20.88
CA ASP A 51 0.18 -0.97 21.58
C ASP A 51 -0.86 -0.61 20.51
N PRO A 52 -2.13 -1.07 20.58
CA PRO A 52 -3.18 -0.57 19.70
C PRO A 52 -3.31 0.98 19.69
N ALA A 53 -2.79 1.67 20.71
CA ALA A 53 -2.63 3.13 20.71
C ALA A 53 -1.70 3.67 19.60
N ASP A 54 -0.81 2.85 19.03
CA ASP A 54 0.17 3.23 18.02
C ASP A 54 -0.35 3.15 16.57
N LEU A 55 -1.66 2.98 16.37
CA LEU A 55 -2.29 2.87 15.05
C LEU A 55 -1.87 3.99 14.09
N LEU A 56 -1.87 5.25 14.56
CA LEU A 56 -1.46 6.40 13.76
C LEU A 56 0.03 6.36 13.41
N THR A 57 0.88 5.95 14.36
CA THR A 57 2.33 5.80 14.18
C THR A 57 2.64 4.73 13.13
N LEU A 58 1.93 3.60 13.16
CA LEU A 58 2.08 2.53 12.18
C LEU A 58 1.59 2.94 10.79
N VAL A 59 0.49 3.68 10.71
CA VAL A 59 0.03 4.27 9.43
C VAL A 59 1.06 5.26 8.89
N ALA A 60 1.65 6.10 9.74
CA ALA A 60 2.70 7.02 9.33
C ALA A 60 3.95 6.27 8.82
N ALA A 61 4.36 5.20 9.50
CA ALA A 61 5.44 4.34 9.06
C ALA A 61 5.15 3.68 7.71
N TYR A 62 3.90 3.25 7.47
CA TYR A 62 3.47 2.78 6.15
C TYR A 62 3.64 3.86 5.08
N LEU A 63 3.17 5.10 5.33
CA LEU A 63 3.27 6.18 4.35
C LEU A 63 4.73 6.48 3.98
N VAL A 64 5.64 6.50 4.97
CA VAL A 64 7.07 6.69 4.76
C VAL A 64 7.68 5.52 3.97
N GLY A 65 7.40 4.28 4.39
CA GLY A 65 7.92 3.08 3.73
C GLY A 65 7.37 2.91 2.31
N ALA A 66 6.10 3.22 2.08
CA ALA A 66 5.47 3.19 0.76
C ALA A 66 6.06 4.25 -0.17
N ALA A 67 6.29 5.47 0.31
CA ALA A 67 6.95 6.53 -0.46
C ALA A 67 8.39 6.14 -0.84
N ALA A 68 9.14 5.57 0.11
CA ALA A 68 10.50 5.07 -0.14
C ALA A 68 10.52 3.90 -1.13
N GLY A 69 9.60 2.94 -1.00
CA GLY A 69 9.48 1.80 -1.89
C GLY A 69 9.06 2.18 -3.32
N ALA A 70 8.20 3.19 -3.46
CA ALA A 70 7.72 3.70 -4.75
C ALA A 70 8.81 4.45 -5.55
N ALA A 71 9.85 4.95 -4.89
CA ALA A 71 10.97 5.61 -5.57
C ALA A 71 11.80 4.65 -6.43
N ILE A 72 11.68 3.34 -6.19
CA ILE A 72 12.47 2.32 -6.89
C ILE A 72 11.61 1.67 -7.98
N PRO A 73 11.96 1.80 -9.28
CA PRO A 73 11.14 1.34 -10.40
C PRO A 73 11.27 -0.18 -10.63
N LEU A 74 11.05 -1.01 -9.60
CA LEU A 74 11.03 -2.46 -9.75
C LEU A 74 9.66 -2.93 -10.25
N PRO A 75 9.57 -3.72 -11.34
CA PRO A 75 8.33 -4.34 -11.75
C PRO A 75 7.78 -5.22 -10.61
N GLY A 76 6.58 -4.92 -10.12
CA GLY A 76 5.92 -5.65 -9.03
C GLY A 76 6.37 -5.27 -7.61
N GLY A 77 7.37 -4.38 -7.45
CA GLY A 77 7.80 -3.87 -6.14
C GLY A 77 8.27 -4.94 -5.14
N VAL A 78 8.58 -6.14 -5.62
CA VAL A 78 8.99 -7.28 -4.79
C VAL A 78 10.43 -7.06 -4.33
N GLY A 79 10.65 -7.12 -3.03
CA GLY A 79 11.93 -6.88 -2.36
C GLY A 79 12.12 -5.42 -1.95
N SER A 80 11.79 -4.45 -2.80
CA SER A 80 11.95 -3.02 -2.47
C SER A 80 10.94 -2.55 -1.42
N THR A 81 9.67 -2.89 -1.61
CA THR A 81 8.60 -2.46 -0.70
C THR A 81 8.72 -3.13 0.66
N GLU A 82 9.07 -4.42 0.69
CA GLU A 82 9.26 -5.18 1.92
C GLU A 82 10.43 -4.61 2.73
N THR A 83 11.56 -4.34 2.08
CA THR A 83 12.72 -3.76 2.76
C THR A 83 12.41 -2.38 3.32
N ALA A 84 11.71 -1.53 2.55
CA ALA A 84 11.34 -0.19 3.00
C ALA A 84 10.38 -0.23 4.21
N LEU A 85 9.40 -1.12 4.20
CA LEU A 85 8.44 -1.27 5.30
C LEU A 85 9.09 -1.89 6.55
N VAL A 86 9.94 -2.91 6.39
CA VAL A 86 10.71 -3.48 7.50
C VAL A 86 11.62 -2.42 8.12
N ALA A 87 12.31 -1.62 7.30
CA ALA A 87 13.15 -0.52 7.78
C ALA A 87 12.34 0.54 8.53
N ALA A 88 11.12 0.86 8.06
CA ALA A 88 10.22 1.78 8.76
C ALA A 88 9.79 1.25 10.13
N LEU A 89 9.49 -0.04 10.27
CA LEU A 89 9.18 -0.67 11.56
C LEU A 89 10.41 -0.77 12.48
N ALA A 90 11.57 -1.06 11.92
CA ALA A 90 12.83 -1.09 12.67
C ALA A 90 13.17 0.29 13.25
N ALA A 91 12.85 1.38 12.53
CA ALA A 91 12.99 2.74 13.04
C ALA A 91 12.05 3.05 14.22
N LEU A 92 10.95 2.29 14.37
CA LEU A 92 10.07 2.34 15.53
C LEU A 92 10.51 1.40 16.68
N GLY A 93 11.64 0.71 16.53
CA GLY A 93 12.16 -0.22 17.53
C GLY A 93 11.56 -1.62 17.48
N ILE A 94 10.82 -1.98 16.42
CA ILE A 94 10.30 -3.34 16.26
C ILE A 94 11.41 -4.25 15.75
N GLU A 95 11.62 -5.37 16.44
CA GLU A 95 12.59 -6.40 16.05
C GLU A 95 12.37 -6.88 14.60
N PRO A 96 13.46 -7.18 13.86
CA PRO A 96 13.39 -7.47 12.43
C PRO A 96 12.59 -8.73 12.11
N GLY A 97 12.62 -9.74 12.99
CA GLY A 97 11.82 -10.95 12.85
C GLY A 97 10.32 -10.63 12.82
N PRO A 98 9.73 -10.11 13.91
CA PRO A 98 8.33 -9.69 13.94
C PRO A 98 7.94 -8.68 12.85
N ALA A 99 8.81 -7.70 12.55
CA ALA A 99 8.59 -6.74 11.47
C ALA A 99 8.43 -7.44 10.11
N LEU A 100 9.29 -8.42 9.81
CA LEU A 100 9.20 -9.19 8.57
C LEU A 100 7.89 -9.98 8.49
N HIS A 101 7.47 -10.63 9.59
CA HIS A 101 6.19 -11.36 9.63
C HIS A 101 5.00 -10.44 9.35
N ALA A 102 4.98 -9.25 9.95
CA ALA A 102 3.92 -8.27 9.75
C ALA A 102 3.87 -7.78 8.30
N VAL A 103 5.02 -7.47 7.70
CA VAL A 103 5.14 -7.04 6.31
C VAL A 103 4.71 -8.15 5.34
N LEU A 104 5.12 -9.39 5.59
CA LEU A 104 4.71 -10.53 4.77
C LEU A 104 3.21 -10.82 4.88
N LEU A 105 2.62 -10.70 6.08
CA LEU A 105 1.18 -10.80 6.27
C LEU A 105 0.44 -9.71 5.48
N PHE A 106 0.91 -8.47 5.58
CA PHE A 106 0.38 -7.34 4.80
C PHE A 106 0.44 -7.62 3.30
N ARG A 107 1.56 -8.15 2.78
CA ARG A 107 1.73 -8.51 1.36
C ARG A 107 0.84 -9.67 0.96
N ALA A 108 0.67 -10.66 1.83
CA ALA A 108 -0.23 -11.78 1.57
C ALA A 108 -1.67 -11.31 1.36
N VAL A 109 -2.14 -10.37 2.17
CA VAL A 109 -3.51 -9.84 2.09
C VAL A 109 -3.68 -8.86 0.93
N THR A 110 -2.73 -7.94 0.72
CA THR A 110 -2.90 -6.82 -0.22
C THR A 110 -2.41 -7.12 -1.63
N PHE A 111 -1.43 -8.01 -1.77
CA PHE A 111 -0.79 -8.31 -3.04
C PHE A 111 -1.08 -9.73 -3.52
N TRP A 112 -1.02 -10.74 -2.65
CA TRP A 112 -1.23 -12.13 -3.07
C TRP A 112 -2.69 -12.58 -3.05
N ALA A 113 -3.53 -12.13 -2.10
CA ALA A 113 -4.94 -12.55 -2.01
C ALA A 113 -5.82 -12.07 -3.18
N PRO A 114 -5.62 -10.88 -3.79
CA PRO A 114 -6.39 -10.46 -4.96
C PRO A 114 -6.18 -11.35 -6.20
N VAL A 115 -5.02 -11.99 -6.33
CA VAL A 115 -4.68 -12.85 -7.48
C VAL A 115 -5.61 -14.07 -7.62
N PRO A 116 -5.79 -14.94 -6.59
CA PRO A 116 -6.72 -16.06 -6.68
C PRO A 116 -8.17 -15.58 -6.79
N LEU A 117 -8.54 -14.47 -6.12
CA LEU A 117 -9.89 -13.90 -6.23
C LEU A 117 -10.19 -13.48 -7.68
N GLY A 118 -9.25 -12.78 -8.33
CA GLY A 118 -9.37 -12.41 -9.74
C GLY A 118 -9.48 -13.62 -10.67
N LEU A 119 -8.70 -14.68 -10.41
CA LEU A 119 -8.77 -15.92 -11.19
C LEU A 119 -10.13 -16.64 -11.03
N LEU A 120 -10.69 -16.67 -9.82
CA LEU A 120 -12.01 -17.23 -9.56
C LEU A 120 -13.10 -16.43 -10.27
N SER A 121 -13.08 -15.09 -10.15
CA SER A 121 -14.01 -14.21 -10.86
C SER A 121 -13.94 -14.40 -12.37
N TYR A 122 -12.73 -14.51 -12.94
CA TYR A 122 -12.53 -14.77 -14.36
C TYR A 122 -13.14 -16.10 -14.80
N ARG A 123 -12.93 -17.17 -14.02
CA ARG A 123 -13.49 -18.50 -14.32
C ARG A 123 -15.02 -18.52 -14.25
N THR A 124 -15.61 -17.75 -13.35
CA THR A 124 -17.07 -17.64 -13.23
C THR A 124 -17.68 -16.86 -14.39
N LEU A 125 -17.02 -15.78 -14.85
CA LEU A 125 -17.50 -14.96 -15.97
C LEU A 125 -17.26 -15.59 -17.35
N ARG A 126 -16.33 -16.54 -17.45
CA ARG A 126 -16.03 -17.27 -18.70
C ARG A 126 -16.92 -18.52 -18.88
N ARG A 127 -17.85 -18.77 -17.97
CA ARG A 127 -18.92 -19.76 -18.11
C ARG A 127 -20.18 -19.07 -18.59
#